data_AF-A0A6P7GLN4-F1
#
_entry.id   AF-A0A6P7GLN4-F1
#
_cell.length_a   1.000
_cell.length_b   1.000
_cell.length_c   1.000
_cell.angle_alpha   90.00
_cell.angle_beta   90.00
_cell.angle_gamma   90.00
#
_symmetry.space_group_name_H-M   'P 1'
#
loop_
_entity.id
_entity.type
_entity.pdbx_description
1 polymer ?
#
loop_
_entity_poly.entity_id
_entity_poly.type
_entity_poly.pdbx_seq_one_letter_code
_entity_poly.pdbx_strand_id
1 'polypeptide(L)'
;MDATGKKADLVERLKNALQEEGQDPETYLFEDKHAAMISSISKVSGEISQVSADITSLEHKVSSEISKVSGDISSLESKMTNEISANISKVLSQDLKKENPFQFKFRAKFYPEDVAEELIQDITLRLFYLQVKNSILSDEIYCPPETSVLLASYAVQARHGDYDKSTHTPGFLANDRLLPQRVMDQHKMSKDEWENSIMTWWKEHRGMLREDAMMEYLKIAQDLEMYGVNYFEIRNKKQTELYLGVDALGLNIYEKDDQLTPKIGFPWSEIRNISFNDRKFIIKPIDKKAPDFVFFAPRVRINKRILALCMGNHELYMRRRKPDTIDVQQMKAQAREEKMAKQQQKEKLQSEIAARERAEKKQQEYEDRIKAMQEEMERSQANYMEAQEMIRRLEEQLKQLQAAKEEMEKRQNELQSMMERLEESKNMEAAERQKLEEEIRAKQEEVLRIQQEVEAKDSETKRLQEEVENARRKEEELKQLQLAQAAKGHLEENDHNEDDEMVNGDVSKDLSTDENIVDPIEDRRTLAERNERLQDQLLALKKDLAQSRDETKETAMDKIHRENVRQGRDKYKTLREIRKGNTKRRVDQFENM
;
A
#
# COMPACT_ATOMS: atom_id res chain seq x y z
N MET A 1 -18.92 53.22 21.26
CA MET A 1 -19.29 54.65 21.37
C MET A 1 -19.92 55.07 20.04
N ASP A 2 -20.92 55.95 20.11
CA ASP A 2 -21.31 56.93 19.08
C ASP A 2 -21.10 56.57 17.58
N ALA A 3 -22.11 55.92 16.99
CA ALA A 3 -22.30 55.83 15.53
C ALA A 3 -23.76 56.10 15.12
N THR A 4 -24.74 55.78 15.97
CA THR A 4 -26.17 56.00 15.73
C THR A 4 -26.60 57.46 15.83
N GLY A 5 -26.02 58.25 16.75
CA GLY A 5 -26.39 59.66 16.94
C GLY A 5 -26.10 60.52 15.71
N LYS A 6 -24.89 60.39 15.15
CA LYS A 6 -24.45 61.13 13.95
C LYS A 6 -25.26 60.83 12.68
N LYS A 7 -25.96 59.68 12.62
CA LYS A 7 -26.80 59.32 11.47
C LYS A 7 -28.14 60.06 11.46
N ALA A 8 -28.65 60.47 12.63
CA ALA A 8 -29.91 61.21 12.73
C ALA A 8 -29.75 62.68 12.28
N ASP A 9 -28.77 63.40 12.85
CA ASP A 9 -28.50 64.82 12.55
C ASP A 9 -28.19 65.06 11.06
N LEU A 10 -27.53 64.11 10.39
CA LEU A 10 -27.26 64.20 8.94
C LEU A 10 -28.54 64.09 8.09
N VAL A 11 -29.49 63.23 8.49
CA VAL A 11 -30.76 63.02 7.77
C VAL A 11 -31.71 64.21 7.96
N GLU A 12 -31.70 64.83 9.14
CA GLU A 12 -32.54 66.00 9.43
C GLU A 12 -32.03 67.26 8.70
N ARG A 13 -30.71 67.45 8.62
CA ARG A 13 -30.09 68.49 7.77
C ARG A 13 -30.39 68.29 6.28
N LEU A 14 -30.32 67.06 5.78
CA LEU A 14 -30.66 66.74 4.38
C LEU A 14 -32.13 66.99 4.06
N LYS A 15 -33.05 66.69 4.99
CA LYS A 15 -34.48 67.02 4.82
C LYS A 15 -34.72 68.53 4.70
N ASN A 16 -34.08 69.33 5.54
CA ASN A 16 -34.26 70.78 5.51
C ASN A 16 -33.64 71.40 4.24
N ALA A 17 -32.49 70.89 3.77
CA ALA A 17 -31.89 71.32 2.51
C ALA A 17 -32.77 71.02 1.28
N LEU A 18 -33.48 69.88 1.29
CA LEU A 18 -34.41 69.47 0.23
C LEU A 18 -35.75 70.24 0.23
N GLN A 19 -35.90 71.28 1.06
CA GLN A 19 -37.16 72.01 1.22
C GLN A 19 -37.14 73.47 0.73
N GLU A 20 -35.98 73.98 0.27
CA GLU A 20 -35.83 75.37 -0.23
C GLU A 20 -35.55 75.52 -1.73
N GLU A 21 -35.07 74.48 -2.44
CA GLU A 21 -34.87 74.55 -3.90
C GLU A 21 -36.11 74.06 -4.67
N GLY A 22 -36.69 74.96 -5.47
CA GLY A 22 -37.86 74.69 -6.30
C GLY A 22 -37.60 74.90 -7.79
N GLN A 23 -38.30 74.09 -8.60
CA GLN A 23 -38.48 74.22 -10.06
C GLN A 23 -37.24 74.01 -10.95
N ASP A 24 -37.04 72.77 -11.42
CA ASP A 24 -36.55 72.53 -12.79
C ASP A 24 -37.15 71.19 -13.35
N PRO A 25 -37.43 71.03 -14.67
CA PRO A 25 -38.21 69.88 -15.17
C PRO A 25 -37.49 68.53 -15.39
N GLU A 26 -36.15 68.43 -15.25
CA GLU A 26 -35.44 67.17 -15.62
C GLU A 26 -35.65 66.00 -14.65
N THR A 27 -36.18 66.24 -13.45
CA THR A 27 -36.27 65.24 -12.36
C THR A 27 -37.11 64.00 -12.71
N TYR A 28 -38.10 64.12 -13.60
CA TYR A 28 -39.06 63.05 -13.91
C TYR A 28 -38.43 61.79 -14.54
N LEU A 29 -37.24 61.88 -15.18
CA LEU A 29 -36.54 60.68 -15.68
C LEU A 29 -35.65 59.98 -14.64
N PHE A 30 -35.49 60.58 -13.45
CA PHE A 30 -34.69 60.05 -12.35
C PHE A 30 -35.52 59.22 -11.36
N GLU A 31 -36.76 59.65 -11.07
CA GLU A 31 -37.62 59.00 -10.08
C GLU A 31 -37.99 57.56 -10.45
N ASP A 32 -38.35 57.29 -11.70
CA ASP A 32 -38.78 55.94 -12.17
C ASP A 32 -37.67 54.88 -12.01
N LYS A 33 -36.41 55.27 -12.29
CA LYS A 33 -35.24 54.41 -12.05
C LYS A 33 -35.01 54.18 -10.57
N HIS A 34 -35.22 55.20 -9.73
CA HIS A 34 -35.14 55.07 -8.28
C HIS A 34 -36.23 54.15 -7.73
N ALA A 35 -37.47 54.23 -8.23
CA ALA A 35 -38.56 53.35 -7.83
C ALA A 35 -38.29 51.87 -8.19
N ALA A 36 -37.81 51.61 -9.42
CA ALA A 36 -37.41 50.27 -9.84
C ALA A 36 -36.23 49.73 -8.99
N MET A 37 -35.25 50.57 -8.68
CA MET A 37 -34.11 50.21 -7.82
C MET A 37 -34.53 49.92 -6.38
N ILE A 38 -35.41 50.74 -5.78
CA ILE A 38 -35.97 50.53 -4.44
C ILE A 38 -36.80 49.23 -4.38
N SER A 39 -37.61 48.96 -5.40
CA SER A 39 -38.35 47.69 -5.52
C SER A 39 -37.41 46.48 -5.55
N SER A 40 -36.31 46.59 -6.31
CA SER A 40 -35.30 45.53 -6.44
C SER A 40 -34.53 45.31 -5.13
N ILE A 41 -34.15 46.40 -4.44
CA ILE A 41 -33.52 46.36 -3.12
C ILE A 41 -34.48 45.75 -2.08
N SER A 42 -35.76 46.09 -2.12
CA SER A 42 -36.79 45.52 -1.23
C SER A 42 -36.92 44.00 -1.43
N LYS A 43 -36.95 43.53 -2.68
CA LYS A 43 -36.97 42.09 -3.00
C LYS A 43 -35.73 41.36 -2.50
N VAL A 44 -34.53 41.89 -2.78
CA VAL A 44 -33.27 41.32 -2.29
C VAL A 44 -33.18 41.34 -0.76
N SER A 45 -33.70 42.38 -0.10
CA SER A 45 -33.81 42.44 1.36
C SER A 45 -34.75 41.37 1.92
N GLY A 46 -35.84 41.05 1.21
CA GLY A 46 -36.73 39.93 1.54
C GLY A 46 -36.05 38.58 1.39
N GLU A 47 -35.34 38.37 0.28
CA GLU A 47 -34.57 37.14 0.01
C GLU A 47 -33.46 36.90 1.05
N ILE A 48 -32.72 37.95 1.42
CA ILE A 48 -31.73 37.92 2.52
C ILE A 48 -32.39 37.60 3.87
N SER A 49 -33.58 38.15 4.13
CA SER A 49 -34.31 37.89 5.38
C SER A 49 -34.77 36.44 5.49
N GLN A 50 -35.22 35.84 4.38
CA GLN A 50 -35.59 34.43 4.30
C GLN A 50 -34.37 33.52 4.54
N VAL A 51 -33.26 33.76 3.81
CA VAL A 51 -32.02 32.99 3.99
C VAL A 51 -31.50 33.07 5.43
N SER A 52 -31.60 34.24 6.08
CA SER A 52 -31.25 34.41 7.50
C SER A 52 -32.11 33.55 8.44
N ALA A 53 -33.43 33.47 8.19
CA ALA A 53 -34.33 32.61 8.95
C ALA A 53 -34.04 31.11 8.72
N ASP A 54 -33.73 30.72 7.47
CA ASP A 54 -33.41 29.33 7.12
C ASP A 54 -32.08 28.86 7.75
N ILE A 55 -31.06 29.74 7.76
CA ILE A 55 -29.80 29.54 8.51
C ILE A 55 -30.10 29.38 10.01
N THR A 56 -30.90 30.27 10.60
CA THR A 56 -31.26 30.21 12.03
C THR A 56 -31.98 28.89 12.40
N SER A 57 -32.83 28.38 11.50
CA SER A 57 -33.51 27.09 11.63
C SER A 57 -32.52 25.91 11.56
N LEU A 58 -31.57 25.95 10.62
CA LEU A 58 -30.48 24.97 10.50
C LEU A 58 -29.57 24.95 11.73
N GLU A 59 -29.16 26.12 12.24
CA GLU A 59 -28.36 26.25 13.47
C GLU A 59 -29.08 25.64 14.68
N HIS A 60 -30.38 25.92 14.86
CA HIS A 60 -31.19 25.30 15.91
C HIS A 60 -31.28 23.77 15.75
N LYS A 61 -31.46 23.26 14.52
CA LYS A 61 -31.53 21.82 14.27
C LYS A 61 -30.20 21.13 14.57
N VAL A 62 -29.08 21.65 14.05
CA VAL A 62 -27.72 21.14 14.29
C VAL A 62 -27.39 21.17 15.78
N SER A 63 -27.71 22.26 16.48
CA SER A 63 -27.51 22.38 17.93
C SER A 63 -28.34 21.35 18.72
N SER A 64 -29.55 21.01 18.26
CA SER A 64 -30.36 19.98 18.91
C SER A 64 -29.82 18.56 18.71
N GLU A 65 -29.29 18.23 17.52
CA GLU A 65 -28.66 16.92 17.27
C GLU A 65 -27.33 16.78 18.03
N ILE A 66 -26.49 17.83 18.08
CA ILE A 66 -25.28 17.86 18.91
C ILE A 66 -25.62 17.63 20.39
N SER A 67 -26.73 18.21 20.87
CA SER A 67 -27.20 18.03 22.25
C SER A 67 -27.60 16.58 22.56
N LYS A 68 -28.30 15.90 21.63
CA LYS A 68 -28.61 14.46 21.76
C LYS A 68 -27.32 13.64 21.83
N VAL A 69 -26.48 13.74 20.79
CA VAL A 69 -25.23 12.96 20.67
C VAL A 69 -24.32 13.15 21.89
N SER A 70 -24.24 14.37 22.44
CA SER A 70 -23.50 14.64 23.69
C SER A 70 -24.11 13.94 24.91
N GLY A 71 -25.45 13.87 24.99
CA GLY A 71 -26.18 13.10 26.00
C GLY A 71 -26.01 11.58 25.85
N ASP A 72 -26.01 11.07 24.62
CA ASP A 72 -25.84 9.65 24.32
C ASP A 72 -24.41 9.19 24.60
N ILE A 73 -23.40 10.00 24.25
CA ILE A 73 -22.00 9.82 24.68
C ILE A 73 -21.91 9.81 26.20
N SER A 74 -22.53 10.76 26.91
CA SER A 74 -22.53 10.80 28.38
C SER A 74 -23.21 9.57 29.01
N SER A 75 -24.23 9.03 28.33
CA SER A 75 -24.93 7.80 28.72
C SER A 75 -24.05 6.55 28.53
N LEU A 76 -23.36 6.46 27.39
CA LEU A 76 -22.38 5.41 27.08
C LEU A 76 -21.17 5.44 28.02
N GLU A 77 -20.60 6.62 28.29
CA GLU A 77 -19.52 6.79 29.28
C GLU A 77 -19.97 6.35 30.67
N SER A 78 -21.21 6.64 31.06
CA SER A 78 -21.81 6.19 32.32
C SER A 78 -22.04 4.67 32.35
N LYS A 79 -22.65 4.08 31.32
CA LYS A 79 -22.80 2.61 31.17
C LYS A 79 -21.44 1.93 31.32
N MET A 80 -20.47 2.34 30.51
CA MET A 80 -19.11 1.80 30.47
C MET A 80 -18.38 1.98 31.80
N THR A 81 -18.46 3.15 32.44
CA THR A 81 -17.85 3.39 33.76
C THR A 81 -18.44 2.48 34.84
N ASN A 82 -19.78 2.29 34.84
CA ASN A 82 -20.44 1.40 35.77
C ASN A 82 -20.08 -0.07 35.54
N GLU A 83 -20.01 -0.53 34.29
CA GLU A 83 -19.64 -1.91 34.01
C GLU A 83 -18.15 -2.19 34.24
N ILE A 84 -17.26 -1.26 33.88
CA ILE A 84 -15.84 -1.28 34.26
C ILE A 84 -15.71 -1.34 35.78
N SER A 85 -16.44 -0.51 36.53
CA SER A 85 -16.43 -0.53 38.00
C SER A 85 -16.93 -1.86 38.58
N ALA A 86 -18.01 -2.42 38.02
CA ALA A 86 -18.53 -3.73 38.42
C ALA A 86 -17.54 -4.87 38.11
N ASN A 87 -16.88 -4.84 36.94
CA ASN A 87 -15.92 -5.85 36.52
C ASN A 87 -14.58 -5.70 37.26
N ILE A 88 -14.12 -4.48 37.55
CA ILE A 88 -13.00 -4.22 38.48
C ILE A 88 -13.34 -4.76 39.88
N SER A 89 -14.57 -4.57 40.37
CA SER A 89 -15.00 -5.11 41.67
C SER A 89 -15.03 -6.65 41.67
N LYS A 90 -15.45 -7.30 40.58
CA LYS A 90 -15.35 -8.77 40.37
C LYS A 90 -13.90 -9.27 40.21
N VAL A 91 -12.95 -8.41 39.86
CA VAL A 91 -11.53 -8.74 39.71
C VAL A 91 -10.77 -8.54 41.02
N LEU A 92 -11.02 -7.45 41.74
CA LEU A 92 -10.43 -7.15 43.06
C LEU A 92 -10.95 -8.08 44.18
N SER A 93 -12.10 -8.73 43.98
CA SER A 93 -12.63 -9.76 44.88
C SER A 93 -12.11 -11.18 44.59
N GLN A 94 -11.23 -11.35 43.60
CA GLN A 94 -10.45 -12.58 43.41
C GLN A 94 -9.18 -12.53 44.28
N ASP A 95 -8.63 -13.70 44.64
CA ASP A 95 -7.33 -13.83 45.32
C ASP A 95 -6.16 -13.44 44.40
N LEU A 96 -6.09 -12.15 44.03
CA LEU A 96 -4.98 -11.58 43.28
C LEU A 96 -3.73 -11.47 44.17
N LYS A 97 -2.56 -11.73 43.58
CA LYS A 97 -1.29 -11.49 44.23
C LYS A 97 -1.17 -9.98 44.51
N LYS A 98 -1.01 -9.62 45.79
CA LYS A 98 -0.99 -8.21 46.25
C LYS A 98 0.32 -7.53 45.87
N GLU A 99 0.39 -7.05 44.64
CA GLU A 99 1.48 -6.29 44.04
C GLU A 99 0.94 -4.92 43.58
N ASN A 100 1.78 -3.89 43.62
CA ASN A 100 1.39 -2.54 43.21
C ASN A 100 2.37 -2.01 42.14
N PRO A 101 1.91 -1.73 40.90
CA PRO A 101 0.57 -2.00 40.37
C PRO A 101 0.30 -3.50 40.17
N PHE A 102 -0.97 -3.90 40.24
CA PHE A 102 -1.40 -5.27 39.92
C PHE A 102 -1.01 -5.64 38.47
N GLN A 103 -0.44 -6.84 38.30
CA GLN A 103 0.09 -7.30 37.02
C GLN A 103 -0.95 -8.10 36.22
N PHE A 104 -1.55 -7.47 35.21
CA PHE A 104 -2.50 -8.11 34.29
C PHE A 104 -1.86 -8.37 32.91
N LYS A 105 -2.38 -9.38 32.19
CA LYS A 105 -1.96 -9.70 30.81
C LYS A 105 -3.19 -9.93 29.94
N PHE A 106 -3.53 -8.97 29.08
CA PHE A 106 -4.56 -9.16 28.05
C PHE A 106 -4.07 -10.21 27.04
N ARG A 107 -4.85 -11.28 26.84
CA ARG A 107 -4.51 -12.44 26.01
C ARG A 107 -5.79 -13.07 25.45
N ALA A 108 -5.72 -13.60 24.24
CA ALA A 108 -6.80 -14.41 23.67
C ALA A 108 -6.91 -15.74 24.44
N LYS A 109 -8.06 -15.99 25.06
CA LYS A 109 -8.38 -17.22 25.79
C LYS A 109 -8.91 -18.34 24.87
N PHE A 110 -9.57 -17.94 23.79
CA PHE A 110 -10.14 -18.80 22.76
C PHE A 110 -9.51 -18.45 21.42
N TYR A 111 -9.50 -19.41 20.50
CA TYR A 111 -8.96 -19.24 19.15
C TYR A 111 -10.08 -19.36 18.11
N PRO A 112 -9.91 -18.75 16.92
CA PRO A 112 -10.77 -19.05 15.78
C PRO A 112 -10.64 -20.54 15.39
N GLU A 113 -11.65 -21.07 14.70
CA GLU A 113 -11.49 -22.31 13.95
C GLU A 113 -10.66 -22.04 12.70
N ASP A 114 -11.00 -21.04 11.86
CA ASP A 114 -10.10 -20.56 10.81
C ASP A 114 -9.81 -19.05 10.93
N VAL A 115 -8.53 -18.72 11.03
CA VAL A 115 -8.06 -17.33 11.19
C VAL A 115 -8.46 -16.43 10.02
N ALA A 116 -8.59 -16.98 8.81
CA ALA A 116 -8.88 -16.20 7.61
C ALA A 116 -10.34 -15.74 7.53
N GLU A 117 -11.28 -16.50 8.10
CA GLU A 117 -12.73 -16.25 8.03
C GLU A 117 -13.27 -15.50 9.26
N GLU A 118 -12.55 -15.58 10.39
CA GLU A 118 -13.01 -15.08 11.70
C GLU A 118 -12.28 -13.81 12.21
N LEU A 119 -11.04 -13.53 11.79
CA LEU A 119 -10.29 -12.38 12.30
C LEU A 119 -10.61 -11.11 11.48
N ILE A 120 -11.72 -10.47 11.85
CA ILE A 120 -12.30 -9.34 11.11
C ILE A 120 -11.45 -8.05 11.19
N GLN A 121 -10.98 -7.67 12.38
CA GLN A 121 -10.35 -6.36 12.62
C GLN A 121 -8.81 -6.47 12.74
N ASP A 122 -8.09 -5.49 12.15
CA ASP A 122 -6.62 -5.40 12.17
C ASP A 122 -6.02 -5.48 13.58
N ILE A 123 -6.66 -4.86 14.58
CA ILE A 123 -6.20 -4.88 15.98
C ILE A 123 -6.29 -6.30 16.58
N THR A 124 -7.39 -7.01 16.30
CA THR A 124 -7.61 -8.39 16.76
C THR A 124 -6.63 -9.34 16.07
N LEU A 125 -6.46 -9.21 14.75
CA LEU A 125 -5.45 -9.90 13.96
C LEU A 125 -4.03 -9.70 14.55
N ARG A 126 -3.64 -8.44 14.81
CA ARG A 126 -2.33 -8.09 15.37
C ARG A 126 -2.11 -8.68 16.77
N LEU A 127 -3.14 -8.70 17.62
CA LEU A 127 -3.05 -9.28 18.97
C LEU A 127 -2.93 -10.81 18.93
N PHE A 128 -3.67 -11.50 18.05
CA PHE A 128 -3.49 -12.94 17.82
C PHE A 128 -2.10 -13.26 17.26
N TYR A 129 -1.64 -12.54 16.23
CA TYR A 129 -0.30 -12.70 15.66
C TYR A 129 0.80 -12.55 16.73
N LEU A 130 0.76 -11.49 17.54
CA LEU A 130 1.76 -11.27 18.59
C LEU A 130 1.72 -12.34 19.69
N GLN A 131 0.54 -12.85 20.03
CA GLN A 131 0.41 -13.96 21.00
C GLN A 131 0.97 -15.26 20.44
N VAL A 132 0.53 -15.69 19.26
CA VAL A 132 0.95 -16.95 18.63
C VAL A 132 2.45 -16.93 18.32
N LYS A 133 2.96 -15.81 17.79
CA LYS A 133 4.41 -15.63 17.58
C LYS A 133 5.19 -15.73 18.89
N ASN A 134 4.70 -15.15 19.98
CA ASN A 134 5.36 -15.30 21.27
C ASN A 134 5.42 -16.77 21.72
N SER A 135 4.29 -17.50 21.65
CA SER A 135 4.21 -18.91 22.06
C SER A 135 5.08 -19.84 21.20
N ILE A 136 5.21 -19.58 19.89
CA ILE A 136 6.16 -20.30 19.03
C ILE A 136 7.60 -19.97 19.42
N LEU A 137 7.95 -18.68 19.59
CA LEU A 137 9.31 -18.25 19.95
C LEU A 137 9.75 -18.73 21.34
N SER A 138 8.82 -19.06 22.24
CA SER A 138 9.10 -19.64 23.56
C SER A 138 9.00 -21.16 23.62
N ASP A 139 8.87 -21.85 22.47
CA ASP A 139 8.63 -23.31 22.39
C ASP A 139 7.42 -23.79 23.25
N GLU A 140 6.40 -22.93 23.45
CA GLU A 140 5.10 -23.32 24.03
C GLU A 140 4.22 -24.01 22.97
N ILE A 141 4.33 -23.57 21.72
CA ILE A 141 3.83 -24.25 20.53
C ILE A 141 5.03 -24.83 19.80
N TYR A 142 5.11 -26.15 19.65
CA TYR A 142 6.11 -26.77 18.79
C TYR A 142 5.95 -26.28 17.35
N CYS A 143 7.07 -25.91 16.73
CA CYS A 143 7.15 -25.54 15.33
C CYS A 143 8.41 -26.18 14.71
N PRO A 144 8.32 -26.90 13.59
CA PRO A 144 9.49 -27.47 12.93
C PRO A 144 10.40 -26.36 12.37
N PRO A 145 11.70 -26.65 12.13
CA PRO A 145 12.68 -25.63 11.77
C PRO A 145 12.38 -24.95 10.43
N GLU A 146 11.91 -25.69 9.41
CA GLU A 146 11.52 -25.12 8.11
C GLU A 146 10.38 -24.10 8.25
N THR A 147 9.30 -24.45 8.94
CA THR A 147 8.17 -23.54 9.20
C THR A 147 8.60 -22.37 10.08
N SER A 148 9.53 -22.58 11.03
CA SER A 148 10.03 -21.51 11.90
C SER A 148 10.75 -20.40 11.12
N VAL A 149 11.56 -20.74 10.11
CA VAL A 149 12.24 -19.74 9.25
C VAL A 149 11.25 -19.03 8.32
N LEU A 150 10.28 -19.75 7.76
CA LEU A 150 9.27 -19.13 6.92
C LEU A 150 8.42 -18.14 7.74
N LEU A 151 7.94 -18.55 8.91
CA LEU A 151 7.24 -17.69 9.87
C LEU A 151 8.10 -16.50 10.31
N ALA A 152 9.41 -16.66 10.50
CA ALA A 152 10.32 -15.55 10.78
C ALA A 152 10.31 -14.51 9.65
N SER A 153 10.35 -14.93 8.38
CA SER A 153 10.31 -14.00 7.24
C SER A 153 9.00 -13.19 7.16
N TYR A 154 7.85 -13.83 7.42
CA TYR A 154 6.56 -13.13 7.56
C TYR A 154 6.55 -12.16 8.75
N ALA A 155 7.16 -12.54 9.88
CA ALA A 155 7.25 -11.68 11.05
C ALA A 155 8.11 -10.43 10.82
N VAL A 156 9.16 -10.54 10.00
CA VAL A 156 9.99 -9.40 9.58
C VAL A 156 9.20 -8.48 8.62
N GLN A 157 8.52 -9.02 7.60
CA GLN A 157 7.63 -8.25 6.72
C GLN A 157 6.54 -7.52 7.53
N ALA A 158 5.89 -8.20 8.48
CA ALA A 158 4.88 -7.61 9.36
C ALA A 158 5.40 -6.49 10.26
N ARG A 159 6.69 -6.54 10.67
CA ARG A 159 7.31 -5.53 11.53
C ARG A 159 7.87 -4.34 10.75
N HIS A 160 8.58 -4.59 9.66
CA HIS A 160 9.36 -3.59 8.93
C HIS A 160 8.70 -3.14 7.63
N GLY A 161 7.90 -3.98 6.99
CA GLY A 161 7.43 -3.78 5.61
C GLY A 161 8.41 -4.40 4.61
N ASP A 162 8.39 -3.91 3.36
CA ASP A 162 9.20 -4.44 2.27
C ASP A 162 10.72 -4.37 2.51
N TYR A 163 11.44 -5.39 2.04
CA TYR A 163 12.89 -5.36 1.96
C TYR A 163 13.39 -4.35 0.92
N ASP A 164 13.86 -3.20 1.39
CA ASP A 164 14.80 -2.34 0.66
C ASP A 164 16.27 -2.70 0.96
N LYS A 165 17.11 -2.75 -0.07
CA LYS A 165 18.56 -3.01 0.05
C LYS A 165 19.35 -1.81 0.58
N SER A 166 18.87 -0.57 0.39
CA SER A 166 19.60 0.62 0.87
C SER A 166 19.48 0.82 2.39
N THR A 167 18.33 0.46 2.95
CA THR A 167 17.99 0.59 4.37
C THR A 167 18.40 -0.64 5.19
N HIS A 168 18.24 -1.85 4.64
CA HIS A 168 18.41 -3.11 5.39
C HIS A 168 19.75 -3.77 5.08
N THR A 169 20.79 -3.24 5.73
CA THR A 169 22.16 -3.77 5.73
C THR A 169 22.31 -5.00 6.65
N PRO A 170 23.39 -5.81 6.50
CA PRO A 170 23.65 -6.94 7.41
C PRO A 170 23.76 -6.49 8.88
N GLY A 171 23.14 -7.24 9.79
CA GLY A 171 23.05 -6.91 11.21
C GLY A 171 21.81 -6.09 11.58
N PHE A 172 20.98 -5.69 10.62
CA PHE A 172 19.72 -4.99 10.86
C PHE A 172 18.75 -5.81 11.74
N LEU A 173 18.75 -7.14 11.58
CA LEU A 173 17.89 -8.05 12.36
C LEU A 173 18.55 -8.58 13.65
N ALA A 174 19.76 -8.13 14.00
CA ALA A 174 20.52 -8.66 15.14
C ALA A 174 19.83 -8.50 16.53
N ASN A 175 18.88 -7.57 16.64
CA ASN A 175 18.07 -7.33 17.85
C ASN A 175 16.72 -8.07 17.84
N ASP A 176 16.36 -8.76 16.75
CA ASP A 176 15.05 -9.37 16.59
C ASP A 176 15.04 -10.85 17.01
N ARG A 177 14.16 -11.20 17.95
CA ARG A 177 13.91 -12.60 18.32
C ARG A 177 13.01 -13.24 17.25
N LEU A 178 13.65 -13.89 16.29
CA LEU A 178 13.00 -14.45 15.09
C LEU A 178 12.78 -15.97 15.12
N LEU A 179 13.59 -16.72 15.86
CA LEU A 179 13.52 -18.18 15.93
C LEU A 179 13.37 -18.71 17.37
N PRO A 180 12.75 -19.89 17.57
CA PRO A 180 12.80 -20.61 18.85
C PRO A 180 14.24 -21.06 19.17
N GLN A 181 14.59 -21.17 20.45
CA GLN A 181 15.98 -21.48 20.85
C GLN A 181 16.39 -22.87 20.37
N ARG A 182 15.50 -23.86 20.47
CA ARG A 182 15.68 -25.23 19.94
C ARG A 182 16.08 -25.23 18.46
N VAL A 183 15.48 -24.36 17.65
CA VAL A 183 15.76 -24.28 16.20
C VAL A 183 17.16 -23.74 15.92
N MET A 184 17.61 -22.74 16.67
CA MET A 184 18.98 -22.23 16.56
C MET A 184 20.00 -23.25 17.08
N ASP A 185 19.73 -23.88 18.24
CA ASP A 185 20.65 -24.83 18.86
C ASP A 185 20.92 -26.06 17.98
N GLN A 186 19.89 -26.58 17.29
CA GLN A 186 19.97 -27.80 16.48
C GLN A 186 20.58 -27.61 15.08
N HIS A 187 21.09 -26.43 14.72
CA HIS A 187 21.83 -26.20 13.47
C HIS A 187 23.18 -25.53 13.72
N LYS A 188 24.16 -25.87 12.89
CA LYS A 188 25.53 -25.34 12.92
C LYS A 188 25.61 -24.05 12.08
N MET A 189 24.76 -23.09 12.42
CA MET A 189 24.64 -21.79 11.75
C MET A 189 24.89 -20.65 12.74
N SER A 190 25.69 -19.67 12.33
CA SER A 190 25.85 -18.39 13.01
C SER A 190 24.58 -17.55 12.96
N LYS A 191 24.51 -16.48 13.78
CA LYS A 191 23.42 -15.50 13.72
C LYS A 191 23.31 -14.85 12.34
N ASP A 192 24.45 -14.55 11.74
CA ASP A 192 24.56 -13.87 10.45
C ASP A 192 24.05 -14.78 9.31
N GLU A 193 24.30 -16.09 9.38
CA GLU A 193 23.74 -17.07 8.43
C GLU A 193 22.21 -17.23 8.61
N TRP A 194 21.71 -17.22 9.84
CA TRP A 194 20.27 -17.18 10.11
C TRP A 194 19.62 -15.88 9.58
N GLU A 195 20.24 -14.72 9.80
CA GLU A 195 19.79 -13.43 9.29
C GLU A 195 19.76 -13.41 7.76
N ASN A 196 20.82 -13.88 7.09
CA ASN A 196 20.86 -13.98 5.63
C ASN A 196 19.80 -14.94 5.06
N SER A 197 19.55 -16.07 5.74
CA SER A 197 18.47 -17.00 5.37
C SER A 197 17.10 -16.34 5.47
N ILE A 198 16.78 -15.70 6.60
CA ILE A 198 15.49 -15.02 6.81
C ILE A 198 15.33 -13.83 5.86
N MET A 199 16.39 -13.04 5.62
CA MET A 199 16.41 -11.96 4.63
C MET A 199 16.19 -12.45 3.19
N THR A 200 16.55 -13.69 2.87
CA THR A 200 16.31 -14.28 1.54
C THR A 200 14.82 -14.54 1.36
N TRP A 201 14.16 -15.13 2.36
CA TRP A 201 12.71 -15.35 2.35
C TRP A 201 11.88 -14.08 2.55
N TRP A 202 12.40 -13.05 3.21
CA TRP A 202 11.71 -11.75 3.34
C TRP A 202 11.53 -11.06 1.98
N LYS A 203 12.50 -11.18 1.06
CA LYS A 203 12.40 -10.59 -0.29
C LYS A 203 11.22 -11.14 -1.10
N GLU A 204 10.82 -12.39 -0.85
CA GLU A 204 9.68 -13.07 -1.49
C GLU A 204 8.31 -12.50 -1.09
N HIS A 205 8.26 -11.65 -0.05
CA HIS A 205 7.04 -11.00 0.45
C HIS A 205 6.91 -9.53 0.01
N ARG A 206 7.81 -9.02 -0.85
CA ARG A 206 7.77 -7.63 -1.32
C ARG A 206 6.42 -7.28 -1.94
N GLY A 207 5.83 -6.18 -1.49
CA GLY A 207 4.50 -5.70 -1.87
C GLY A 207 3.38 -6.14 -0.91
N MET A 208 3.62 -7.08 0.01
CA MET A 208 2.63 -7.56 0.98
C MET A 208 2.37 -6.52 2.09
N LEU A 209 1.09 -6.29 2.43
CA LEU A 209 0.75 -5.44 3.59
C LEU A 209 1.23 -6.09 4.90
N ARG A 210 1.44 -5.28 5.94
CA ARG A 210 1.84 -5.81 7.26
C ARG A 210 0.74 -6.67 7.86
N GLU A 211 -0.50 -6.29 7.60
CA GLU A 211 -1.73 -6.96 7.98
C GLU A 211 -1.84 -8.32 7.27
N ASP A 212 -1.61 -8.37 5.96
CA ASP A 212 -1.57 -9.62 5.20
C ASP A 212 -0.42 -10.53 5.66
N ALA A 213 0.75 -9.98 5.98
CA ALA A 213 1.88 -10.75 6.53
C ALA A 213 1.57 -11.33 7.92
N MET A 214 0.83 -10.61 8.78
CA MET A 214 0.30 -11.15 10.04
C MET A 214 -0.76 -12.23 9.81
N MET A 215 -1.58 -12.11 8.77
CA MET A 215 -2.58 -13.10 8.40
C MET A 215 -1.93 -14.39 7.86
N GLU A 216 -1.01 -14.31 6.91
CA GLU A 216 -0.30 -15.50 6.39
C GLU A 216 0.52 -16.20 7.49
N TYR A 217 1.16 -15.44 8.40
CA TYR A 217 1.79 -16.01 9.60
C TYR A 217 0.80 -16.88 10.40
N LEU A 218 -0.41 -16.37 10.65
CA LEU A 218 -1.43 -17.10 11.40
C LEU A 218 -2.03 -18.27 10.60
N LYS A 219 -2.22 -18.12 9.28
CA LYS A 219 -2.75 -19.19 8.41
C LYS A 219 -1.79 -20.38 8.29
N ILE A 220 -0.49 -20.15 8.38
CA ILE A 220 0.54 -21.20 8.49
C ILE A 220 0.56 -21.76 9.91
N ALA A 221 0.54 -20.89 10.94
CA ALA A 221 0.63 -21.31 12.33
C ALA A 221 -0.59 -22.13 12.84
N GLN A 222 -1.80 -21.92 12.29
CA GLN A 222 -2.99 -22.65 12.73
C GLN A 222 -2.95 -24.16 12.45
N ASP A 223 -2.16 -24.57 11.45
CA ASP A 223 -1.98 -25.96 11.06
C ASP A 223 -0.99 -26.73 11.96
N LEU A 224 -0.21 -26.04 12.80
CA LEU A 224 0.70 -26.67 13.76
C LEU A 224 -0.10 -27.50 14.78
N GLU A 225 0.41 -28.68 15.13
CA GLU A 225 -0.32 -29.67 15.94
C GLU A 225 -0.76 -29.11 17.30
N MET A 226 0.12 -28.34 17.96
CA MET A 226 -0.15 -27.74 19.27
C MET A 226 -0.92 -26.40 19.22
N TYR A 227 -1.15 -25.82 18.03
CA TYR A 227 -1.83 -24.51 17.93
C TYR A 227 -3.27 -24.59 18.46
N GLY A 228 -3.59 -23.67 19.37
CA GLY A 228 -4.92 -23.52 19.98
C GLY A 228 -5.24 -24.52 21.11
N VAL A 229 -4.37 -25.51 21.35
CA VAL A 229 -4.64 -26.62 22.26
C VAL A 229 -4.28 -26.26 23.71
N ASN A 230 -5.28 -26.26 24.60
CA ASN A 230 -5.07 -26.12 26.03
C ASN A 230 -4.85 -27.50 26.65
N TYR A 231 -3.60 -27.84 26.98
CA TYR A 231 -3.24 -29.13 27.59
C TYR A 231 -3.52 -29.19 29.10
N PHE A 232 -3.96 -30.36 29.55
CA PHE A 232 -4.30 -30.66 30.94
C PHE A 232 -3.91 -32.09 31.31
N GLU A 233 -3.18 -32.27 32.42
CA GLU A 233 -2.91 -33.61 32.97
C GLU A 233 -4.19 -34.21 33.54
N ILE A 234 -4.54 -35.40 33.05
CA ILE A 234 -5.71 -36.18 33.48
C ILE A 234 -5.34 -37.65 33.67
N ARG A 235 -6.26 -38.41 34.29
CA ARG A 235 -6.21 -39.87 34.34
C ARG A 235 -7.56 -40.49 34.00
N ASN A 236 -7.54 -41.67 33.38
CA ASN A 236 -8.74 -42.50 33.16
C ASN A 236 -9.09 -43.32 34.43
N LYS A 237 -10.08 -44.22 34.35
CA LYS A 237 -10.46 -45.05 35.52
C LYS A 237 -9.33 -46.02 35.95
N LYS A 238 -8.45 -46.43 35.04
CA LYS A 238 -7.28 -47.30 35.31
C LYS A 238 -6.07 -46.57 35.90
N GLN A 239 -6.15 -45.25 36.08
CA GLN A 239 -5.06 -44.36 36.53
C GLN A 239 -3.92 -44.15 35.52
N THR A 240 -4.11 -44.53 34.25
CA THR A 240 -3.18 -44.18 33.15
C THR A 240 -3.04 -42.67 33.04
N GLU A 241 -1.79 -42.16 32.97
CA GLU A 241 -1.53 -40.73 32.83
C GLU A 241 -1.64 -40.30 31.37
N LEU A 242 -2.48 -39.30 31.12
CA LEU A 242 -2.82 -38.82 29.78
C LEU A 242 -2.89 -37.28 29.78
N TYR A 243 -2.81 -36.66 28.61
CA TYR A 243 -3.20 -35.27 28.43
C TYR A 243 -4.56 -35.16 27.75
N LEU A 244 -5.40 -34.28 28.28
CA LEU A 244 -6.56 -33.72 27.59
C LEU A 244 -6.14 -32.41 26.91
N GLY A 245 -6.33 -32.32 25.60
CA GLY A 245 -6.32 -31.06 24.87
C GLY A 245 -7.75 -30.54 24.71
N VAL A 246 -7.95 -29.26 25.02
CA VAL A 246 -9.20 -28.51 24.76
C VAL A 246 -8.91 -27.42 23.73
N ASP A 247 -9.59 -27.44 22.58
CA ASP A 247 -9.41 -26.47 21.50
C ASP A 247 -10.75 -26.04 20.88
N ALA A 248 -10.70 -25.22 19.82
CA ALA A 248 -11.89 -24.72 19.12
C ALA A 248 -12.65 -25.79 18.32
N LEU A 249 -12.06 -26.98 18.12
CA LEU A 249 -12.54 -28.05 17.24
C LEU A 249 -13.09 -29.25 18.03
N GLY A 250 -12.71 -29.41 19.30
CA GLY A 250 -13.26 -30.43 20.19
C GLY A 250 -12.39 -30.72 21.43
N LEU A 251 -12.43 -31.99 21.83
CA LEU A 251 -11.61 -32.57 22.89
C LEU A 251 -10.74 -33.69 22.32
N ASN A 252 -9.45 -33.64 22.62
CA ASN A 252 -8.46 -34.57 22.09
C ASN A 252 -7.68 -35.23 23.24
N ILE A 253 -7.43 -36.53 23.17
CA ILE A 253 -6.66 -37.30 24.17
C ILE A 253 -5.30 -37.66 23.61
N TYR A 254 -4.26 -37.47 24.41
CA TYR A 254 -2.86 -37.69 24.08
C TYR A 254 -2.21 -38.61 25.13
N GLU A 255 -1.18 -39.35 24.73
CA GLU A 255 -0.32 -40.10 25.64
C GLU A 255 0.62 -39.15 26.40
N LYS A 256 1.28 -39.64 27.46
CA LYS A 256 2.06 -38.80 28.38
C LYS A 256 3.34 -38.23 27.76
N ASP A 257 3.84 -38.87 26.71
CA ASP A 257 5.09 -38.61 25.99
C ASP A 257 4.91 -37.98 24.60
N ASP A 258 3.68 -37.94 24.07
CA ASP A 258 3.36 -37.42 22.73
C ASP A 258 2.22 -36.39 22.78
N GLN A 259 2.57 -35.11 22.82
CA GLN A 259 1.61 -33.99 22.77
C GLN A 259 1.29 -33.50 21.35
N LEU A 260 1.92 -34.07 20.30
CA LEU A 260 1.66 -33.67 18.90
C LEU A 260 0.57 -34.54 18.28
N THR A 261 0.57 -35.84 18.58
CA THR A 261 -0.36 -36.81 17.99
C THR A 261 -1.42 -37.24 19.02
N PRO A 262 -2.62 -36.65 18.97
CA PRO A 262 -3.74 -37.20 19.73
C PRO A 262 -4.11 -38.59 19.20
N LYS A 263 -4.67 -39.43 20.07
CA LYS A 263 -5.06 -40.83 19.77
C LYS A 263 -6.58 -41.03 19.72
N ILE A 264 -7.34 -40.19 20.42
CA ILE A 264 -8.81 -40.24 20.51
C ILE A 264 -9.36 -38.81 20.45
N GLY A 265 -10.38 -38.57 19.63
CA GLY A 265 -11.00 -37.25 19.48
C GLY A 265 -12.53 -37.28 19.65
N PHE A 266 -13.08 -36.21 20.21
CA PHE A 266 -14.52 -35.97 20.31
C PHE A 266 -14.81 -34.55 19.79
N PRO A 267 -15.55 -34.37 18.68
CA PRO A 267 -15.95 -33.05 18.20
C PRO A 267 -16.94 -32.40 19.17
N TRP A 268 -17.04 -31.07 19.16
CA TRP A 268 -18.03 -30.37 20.00
C TRP A 268 -19.48 -30.77 19.65
N SER A 269 -19.75 -31.14 18.39
CA SER A 269 -21.05 -31.69 17.94
C SER A 269 -21.41 -33.06 18.52
N GLU A 270 -20.55 -33.73 19.28
CA GLU A 270 -20.90 -34.98 19.99
C GLU A 270 -21.25 -34.76 21.47
N ILE A 271 -21.14 -33.55 22.02
CA ILE A 271 -21.15 -33.31 23.46
C ILE A 271 -22.42 -32.57 23.91
N ARG A 272 -23.21 -33.19 24.80
CA ARG A 272 -24.49 -32.65 25.28
C ARG A 272 -24.38 -31.87 26.59
N ASN A 273 -23.57 -32.35 27.53
CA ASN A 273 -23.49 -31.80 28.88
C ASN A 273 -22.07 -31.98 29.43
N ILE A 274 -21.57 -30.97 30.12
CA ILE A 274 -20.26 -31.03 30.79
C ILE A 274 -20.42 -30.58 32.25
N SER A 275 -19.90 -31.40 33.16
CA SER A 275 -19.92 -31.17 34.61
C SER A 275 -18.69 -31.76 35.30
N PHE A 276 -18.43 -31.37 36.55
CA PHE A 276 -17.45 -32.05 37.39
C PHE A 276 -17.91 -32.06 38.85
N ASN A 277 -17.39 -32.99 39.64
CA ASN A 277 -17.52 -33.04 41.09
C ASN A 277 -16.17 -33.37 41.71
N ASP A 278 -15.66 -32.50 42.58
CA ASP A 278 -14.28 -32.51 43.08
C ASP A 278 -13.26 -32.72 41.94
N ARG A 279 -12.56 -33.87 41.91
CA ARG A 279 -11.57 -34.24 40.88
C ARG A 279 -12.16 -34.95 39.68
N LYS A 280 -13.36 -35.54 39.80
CA LYS A 280 -14.03 -36.31 38.73
C LYS A 280 -14.71 -35.37 37.75
N PHE A 281 -14.30 -35.41 36.49
CA PHE A 281 -14.93 -34.71 35.38
C PHE A 281 -15.86 -35.68 34.62
N ILE A 282 -17.00 -35.19 34.14
CA ILE A 282 -18.04 -36.00 33.49
C ILE A 282 -18.54 -35.25 32.25
N ILE A 283 -18.41 -35.90 31.10
CA ILE A 283 -18.85 -35.41 29.80
C ILE A 283 -19.87 -36.38 29.24
N LYS A 284 -21.09 -35.90 29.01
CA LYS A 284 -22.20 -36.73 28.52
C LYS A 284 -22.34 -36.55 27.00
N PRO A 285 -22.21 -37.62 26.20
CA PRO A 285 -22.35 -37.53 24.75
C PRO A 285 -23.81 -37.31 24.34
N ILE A 286 -24.05 -36.76 23.14
CA ILE A 286 -25.40 -36.61 22.56
C ILE A 286 -26.06 -37.97 22.38
N ASP A 287 -25.33 -38.97 21.89
CA ASP A 287 -25.82 -40.36 21.83
C ASP A 287 -26.14 -40.88 23.24
N LYS A 288 -27.44 -41.04 23.51
CA LYS A 288 -27.97 -41.57 24.79
C LYS A 288 -27.62 -43.06 25.02
N LYS A 289 -27.08 -43.77 24.01
CA LYS A 289 -26.58 -45.15 24.11
C LYS A 289 -25.08 -45.23 24.39
N ALA A 290 -24.34 -44.14 24.21
CA ALA A 290 -22.93 -44.07 24.54
C ALA A 290 -22.74 -43.80 26.06
N PRO A 291 -21.74 -44.40 26.71
CA PRO A 291 -21.44 -44.15 28.12
C PRO A 291 -20.89 -42.72 28.32
N ASP A 292 -21.12 -42.16 29.52
CA ASP A 292 -20.47 -40.91 29.95
C ASP A 292 -18.94 -41.05 29.86
N PHE A 293 -18.29 -40.11 29.19
CA PHE A 293 -16.84 -39.96 29.16
C PHE A 293 -16.39 -39.34 30.49
N VAL A 294 -15.52 -40.04 31.24
CA VAL A 294 -15.18 -39.71 32.63
C VAL A 294 -13.68 -39.78 32.84
N PHE A 295 -13.09 -38.69 33.34
CA PHE A 295 -11.68 -38.62 33.70
C PHE A 295 -11.48 -37.90 35.04
N PHE A 296 -10.25 -37.93 35.55
CA PHE A 296 -9.88 -37.32 36.82
C PHE A 296 -8.73 -36.34 36.63
N ALA A 297 -8.92 -35.08 37.05
CA ALA A 297 -7.84 -34.10 37.11
C ALA A 297 -7.23 -34.03 38.53
N PRO A 298 -5.93 -33.70 38.69
CA PRO A 298 -5.29 -33.77 40.00
C PRO A 298 -5.77 -32.70 41.01
N ARG A 299 -6.46 -31.63 40.57
CA ARG A 299 -6.92 -30.52 41.43
C ARG A 299 -8.25 -29.93 40.93
N VAL A 300 -9.18 -29.61 41.84
CA VAL A 300 -10.48 -28.98 41.50
C VAL A 300 -10.33 -27.64 40.75
N ARG A 301 -9.29 -26.85 41.06
CA ARG A 301 -8.96 -25.61 40.33
C ARG A 301 -8.67 -25.86 38.84
N ILE A 302 -8.19 -27.05 38.48
CA ILE A 302 -7.96 -27.45 37.08
C ILE A 302 -9.30 -27.77 36.43
N ASN A 303 -10.19 -28.54 37.07
CA ASN A 303 -11.53 -28.82 36.57
C ASN A 303 -12.35 -27.54 36.30
N LYS A 304 -12.24 -26.51 37.16
CA LYS A 304 -12.81 -25.18 36.89
C LYS A 304 -12.25 -24.54 35.61
N ARG A 305 -10.94 -24.66 35.34
CA ARG A 305 -10.32 -24.12 34.12
C ARG A 305 -10.71 -24.91 32.87
N ILE A 306 -10.78 -26.24 32.95
CA ILE A 306 -11.26 -27.11 31.87
C ILE A 306 -12.70 -26.74 31.52
N LEU A 307 -13.61 -26.75 32.50
CA LEU A 307 -15.03 -26.44 32.29
C LEU A 307 -15.23 -25.07 31.60
N ALA A 308 -14.57 -24.03 32.11
CA ALA A 308 -14.65 -22.68 31.55
C ALA A 308 -13.93 -22.47 30.20
N LEU A 309 -13.21 -23.47 29.70
CA LEU A 309 -12.71 -23.53 28.32
C LEU A 309 -13.62 -24.37 27.43
N CYS A 310 -14.12 -25.51 27.91
CA CYS A 310 -15.04 -26.36 27.15
C CYS A 310 -16.34 -25.62 26.81
N MET A 311 -16.91 -24.87 27.77
CA MET A 311 -18.07 -24.01 27.51
C MET A 311 -17.84 -23.06 26.34
N GLY A 312 -16.81 -22.22 26.42
CA GLY A 312 -16.63 -21.12 25.47
C GLY A 312 -16.16 -21.59 24.09
N ASN A 313 -15.35 -22.65 24.02
CA ASN A 313 -15.03 -23.25 22.73
C ASN A 313 -16.29 -23.87 22.09
N HIS A 314 -17.11 -24.59 22.86
CA HIS A 314 -18.38 -25.12 22.36
C HIS A 314 -19.36 -24.02 21.94
N GLU A 315 -19.50 -22.95 22.73
CA GLU A 315 -20.39 -21.82 22.45
C GLU A 315 -19.99 -21.09 21.16
N LEU A 316 -18.69 -20.83 20.96
CA LEU A 316 -18.15 -20.27 19.72
C LEU A 316 -18.28 -21.23 18.54
N TYR A 317 -18.04 -22.54 18.73
CA TYR A 317 -18.29 -23.59 17.74
C TYR A 317 -19.74 -23.56 17.27
N MET A 318 -20.71 -23.48 18.20
CA MET A 318 -22.13 -23.40 17.87
C MET A 318 -22.54 -22.06 17.24
N ARG A 319 -21.85 -20.95 17.55
CA ARG A 319 -22.07 -19.67 16.84
C ARG A 319 -21.64 -19.76 15.37
N ARG A 320 -20.49 -20.37 15.07
CA ARG A 320 -19.97 -20.54 13.69
C ARG A 320 -20.80 -21.44 12.78
N ARG A 321 -21.69 -22.26 13.34
CA ARG A 321 -22.62 -23.14 12.60
C ARG A 321 -24.00 -22.52 12.39
N LYS A 322 -24.11 -21.22 12.65
CA LYS A 322 -25.27 -20.38 12.37
C LYS A 322 -24.83 -19.21 11.46
N PRO A 323 -25.75 -18.57 10.74
CA PRO A 323 -25.43 -17.33 10.03
C PRO A 323 -24.85 -16.27 10.96
N ASP A 324 -23.95 -15.44 10.45
CA ASP A 324 -23.41 -14.28 11.17
C ASP A 324 -24.55 -13.36 11.66
N THR A 325 -24.42 -12.80 12.88
CA THR A 325 -25.34 -11.76 13.40
C THR A 325 -25.19 -10.47 12.58
N ILE A 326 -26.18 -9.57 12.64
CA ILE A 326 -26.22 -8.34 11.81
C ILE A 326 -24.96 -7.50 12.06
N ASP A 327 -24.65 -7.26 13.33
CA ASP A 327 -23.43 -6.67 13.87
C ASP A 327 -22.15 -7.35 13.33
N VAL A 328 -22.06 -8.69 13.27
CA VAL A 328 -20.90 -9.38 12.67
C VAL A 328 -20.83 -9.18 11.16
N GLN A 329 -21.97 -9.15 10.45
CA GLN A 329 -22.01 -8.85 9.01
C GLN A 329 -21.60 -7.40 8.73
N GLN A 330 -22.01 -6.45 9.57
CA GLN A 330 -21.64 -5.04 9.52
C GLN A 330 -20.15 -4.84 9.82
N MET A 331 -19.61 -5.47 10.87
CA MET A 331 -18.17 -5.49 11.15
C MET A 331 -17.37 -6.07 9.97
N LYS A 332 -17.84 -7.17 9.36
CA LYS A 332 -17.24 -7.74 8.14
C LYS A 332 -17.35 -6.81 6.93
N ALA A 333 -18.43 -6.01 6.81
CA ALA A 333 -18.58 -5.03 5.75
C ALA A 333 -17.60 -3.85 5.93
N GLN A 334 -17.62 -3.21 7.10
CA GLN A 334 -16.70 -2.13 7.46
C GLN A 334 -15.23 -2.54 7.32
N ALA A 335 -14.84 -3.72 7.82
CA ALA A 335 -13.45 -4.18 7.70
C ALA A 335 -13.01 -4.42 6.24
N ARG A 336 -13.92 -4.89 5.37
CA ARG A 336 -13.66 -4.98 3.92
C ARG A 336 -13.52 -3.59 3.30
N GLU A 337 -14.38 -2.65 3.67
CA GLU A 337 -14.34 -1.27 3.19
C GLU A 337 -13.05 -0.55 3.62
N GLU A 338 -12.70 -0.60 4.90
CA GLU A 338 -11.42 -0.10 5.41
C GLU A 338 -10.22 -0.72 4.70
N LYS A 339 -10.23 -2.03 4.44
CA LYS A 339 -9.15 -2.71 3.71
C LYS A 339 -9.08 -2.25 2.25
N MET A 340 -10.21 -2.09 1.58
CA MET A 340 -10.27 -1.54 0.22
C MET A 340 -9.79 -0.08 0.19
N ALA A 341 -10.16 0.75 1.16
CA ALA A 341 -9.70 2.13 1.28
C ALA A 341 -8.18 2.20 1.49
N LYS A 342 -7.63 1.40 2.42
CA LYS A 342 -6.18 1.27 2.67
C LYS A 342 -5.43 0.81 1.40
N GLN A 343 -5.96 -0.18 0.69
CA GLN A 343 -5.37 -0.68 -0.56
C GLN A 343 -5.42 0.37 -1.68
N GLN A 344 -6.54 1.07 -1.88
CA GLN A 344 -6.64 2.18 -2.83
C GLN A 344 -5.68 3.34 -2.49
N GLN A 345 -5.51 3.68 -1.21
CA GLN A 345 -4.53 4.69 -0.78
C GLN A 345 -3.10 4.28 -1.13
N LYS A 346 -2.74 3.01 -0.89
CA LYS A 346 -1.44 2.43 -1.28
C LYS A 346 -1.25 2.41 -2.80
N GLU A 347 -2.26 2.02 -3.58
CA GLU A 347 -2.20 2.01 -5.05
C GLU A 347 -2.07 3.43 -5.63
N LYS A 348 -2.77 4.42 -5.05
CA LYS A 348 -2.60 5.84 -5.40
C LYS A 348 -1.16 6.28 -5.11
N LEU A 349 -0.63 6.00 -3.92
CA LEU A 349 0.75 6.33 -3.54
C LEU A 349 1.80 5.63 -4.43
N GLN A 350 1.62 4.35 -4.75
CA GLN A 350 2.51 3.61 -5.66
C GLN A 350 2.43 4.14 -7.10
N SER A 351 1.25 4.52 -7.57
CA SER A 351 1.07 5.17 -8.88
C SER A 351 1.69 6.56 -8.92
N GLU A 352 1.64 7.32 -7.81
CA GLU A 352 2.28 8.62 -7.66
C GLU A 352 3.81 8.50 -7.65
N ILE A 353 4.38 7.55 -6.90
CA ILE A 353 5.81 7.22 -6.93
C ILE A 353 6.24 6.82 -8.35
N ALA A 354 5.51 5.91 -9.01
CA ALA A 354 5.83 5.49 -10.38
C ALA A 354 5.58 6.59 -11.43
N ALA A 355 4.71 7.58 -11.16
CA ALA A 355 4.56 8.77 -11.99
C ALA A 355 5.74 9.73 -11.80
N ARG A 356 6.20 9.89 -10.55
CA ARG A 356 7.38 10.69 -10.19
C ARG A 356 8.67 10.10 -10.79
N GLU A 357 8.93 8.81 -10.63
CA GLU A 357 10.08 8.13 -11.25
C GLU A 357 10.11 8.31 -12.78
N ARG A 358 8.95 8.25 -13.44
CA ARG A 358 8.83 8.53 -14.88
C ARG A 358 9.02 10.00 -15.22
N ALA A 359 8.66 10.93 -14.34
CA ALA A 359 8.87 12.36 -14.53
C ALA A 359 10.34 12.73 -14.35
N GLU A 360 10.99 12.23 -13.29
CA GLU A 360 12.43 12.40 -13.02
C GLU A 360 13.27 11.79 -14.15
N LYS A 361 12.92 10.59 -14.64
CA LYS A 361 13.58 10.00 -15.81
C LYS A 361 13.38 10.84 -17.09
N LYS A 362 12.17 11.35 -17.36
CA LYS A 362 11.94 12.23 -18.51
C LYS A 362 12.67 13.56 -18.40
N GLN A 363 12.79 14.10 -17.18
CA GLN A 363 13.59 15.30 -16.93
C GLN A 363 15.07 15.02 -17.27
N GLN A 364 15.63 13.90 -16.83
CA GLN A 364 16.99 13.50 -17.20
C GLN A 364 17.15 13.33 -18.72
N GLU A 365 16.20 12.67 -19.40
CA GLU A 365 16.18 12.55 -20.87
C GLU A 365 16.12 13.90 -21.60
N TYR A 366 15.47 14.92 -21.00
CA TYR A 366 15.48 16.29 -21.53
C TYR A 366 16.77 17.05 -21.20
N GLU A 367 17.35 16.88 -20.01
CA GLU A 367 18.62 17.51 -19.61
C GLU A 367 19.78 17.01 -20.49
N ASP A 368 19.88 15.69 -20.69
CA ASP A 368 20.85 15.08 -21.61
C ASP A 368 20.65 15.58 -23.05
N ARG A 369 19.40 15.74 -23.51
CA ARG A 369 19.08 16.24 -24.85
C ARG A 369 19.37 17.73 -25.03
N ILE A 370 19.11 18.56 -24.01
CA ILE A 370 19.45 19.99 -24.02
C ILE A 370 20.97 20.14 -24.07
N LYS A 371 21.70 19.35 -23.28
CA LYS A 371 23.16 19.35 -23.30
C LYS A 371 23.71 18.93 -24.66
N ALA A 372 23.21 17.85 -25.26
CA ALA A 372 23.62 17.44 -26.61
C ALA A 372 23.34 18.53 -27.67
N MET A 373 22.20 19.22 -27.57
CA MET A 373 21.85 20.35 -28.44
C MET A 373 22.74 21.58 -28.20
N GLN A 374 23.20 21.83 -26.97
CA GLN A 374 24.19 22.86 -26.67
C GLN A 374 25.55 22.52 -27.28
N GLU A 375 26.03 21.28 -27.13
CA GLU A 375 27.27 20.80 -27.77
C GLU A 375 27.21 20.85 -29.30
N GLU A 376 26.03 20.61 -29.90
CA GLU A 376 25.80 20.76 -31.36
C GLU A 376 25.72 22.23 -31.79
N MET A 377 25.09 23.10 -30.98
CA MET A 377 25.02 24.54 -31.23
C MET A 377 26.39 25.21 -31.13
N GLU A 378 27.21 24.85 -30.14
CA GLU A 378 28.59 25.36 -30.01
C GLU A 378 29.45 24.96 -31.21
N ARG A 379 29.36 23.71 -31.67
CA ARG A 379 30.02 23.26 -32.92
C ARG A 379 29.52 24.03 -34.14
N SER A 380 28.21 24.23 -34.24
CA SER A 380 27.60 24.97 -35.35
C SER A 380 28.03 26.44 -35.36
N GLN A 381 28.15 27.05 -34.18
CA GLN A 381 28.63 28.42 -34.01
C GLN A 381 30.14 28.53 -34.32
N ALA A 382 30.96 27.56 -33.92
CA ALA A 382 32.37 27.49 -34.31
C ALA A 382 32.52 27.40 -35.83
N ASN A 383 31.82 26.46 -36.47
CA ASN A 383 31.78 26.32 -37.93
C ASN A 383 31.31 27.61 -38.64
N TYR A 384 30.32 28.31 -38.06
CA TYR A 384 29.84 29.59 -38.58
C TYR A 384 30.88 30.71 -38.47
N MET A 385 31.62 30.79 -37.36
CA MET A 385 32.72 31.74 -37.19
C MET A 385 33.88 31.45 -38.14
N GLU A 386 34.22 30.18 -38.37
CA GLU A 386 35.21 29.78 -39.38
C GLU A 386 34.74 30.14 -40.80
N ALA A 387 33.46 29.94 -41.12
CA ALA A 387 32.87 30.34 -42.40
C ALA A 387 32.86 31.86 -42.59
N GLN A 388 32.54 32.66 -41.56
CA GLN A 388 32.61 34.12 -41.63
C GLN A 388 34.05 34.62 -41.88
N GLU A 389 35.03 34.05 -41.19
CA GLU A 389 36.45 34.40 -41.40
C GLU A 389 36.96 33.93 -42.77
N MET A 390 36.45 32.80 -43.30
CA MET A 390 36.72 32.39 -44.68
C MET A 390 36.10 33.36 -45.70
N ILE A 391 34.84 33.76 -45.52
CA ILE A 391 34.16 34.78 -46.35
C ILE A 391 34.96 36.08 -46.35
N ARG A 392 35.37 36.58 -45.19
CA ARG A 392 36.16 37.81 -45.07
C ARG A 392 37.49 37.75 -45.85
N ARG A 393 38.15 36.59 -45.87
CA ARG A 393 39.37 36.36 -46.69
C ARG A 393 39.04 36.30 -48.19
N LEU A 394 37.91 35.72 -48.57
CA LEU A 394 37.45 35.67 -49.96
C LEU A 394 37.03 37.05 -50.47
N GLU A 395 36.39 37.88 -49.65
CA GLU A 395 36.10 39.30 -49.94
C GLU A 395 37.38 40.10 -50.13
N GLU A 396 38.38 39.91 -49.27
CA GLU A 396 39.68 40.58 -49.37
C GLU A 396 40.47 40.12 -50.62
N GLN A 397 40.42 38.83 -50.97
CA GLN A 397 40.95 38.30 -52.22
C GLN A 397 40.19 38.83 -53.46
N LEU A 398 38.85 38.90 -53.42
CA LEU A 398 38.04 39.50 -54.49
C LEU A 398 38.40 40.97 -54.70
N LYS A 399 38.62 41.72 -53.62
CA LYS A 399 39.04 43.12 -53.68
C LYS A 399 40.47 43.28 -54.27
N GLN A 400 41.38 42.37 -53.95
CA GLN A 400 42.71 42.31 -54.58
C GLN A 400 42.62 41.97 -56.07
N LEU A 401 41.76 41.02 -56.45
CA LEU A 401 41.50 40.65 -57.84
C LEU A 401 40.83 41.78 -58.64
N GLN A 402 39.91 42.54 -58.02
CA GLN A 402 39.31 43.74 -58.61
C GLN A 402 40.36 44.81 -58.85
N ALA A 403 41.20 45.13 -57.86
CA ALA A 403 42.29 46.10 -58.03
C ALA A 403 43.31 45.66 -59.12
N ALA A 404 43.62 44.36 -59.20
CA ALA A 404 44.46 43.82 -60.27
C ALA A 404 43.79 43.88 -61.65
N LYS A 405 42.46 43.69 -61.73
CA LYS A 405 41.67 43.87 -62.96
C LYS A 405 41.66 45.33 -63.40
N GLU A 406 41.44 46.27 -62.49
CA GLU A 406 41.51 47.71 -62.76
C GLU A 406 42.92 48.13 -63.24
N GLU A 407 43.99 47.59 -62.65
CA GLU A 407 45.35 47.84 -63.13
C GLU A 407 45.58 47.27 -64.55
N MET A 408 45.06 46.08 -64.84
CA MET A 408 45.17 45.45 -66.16
C MET A 408 44.33 46.17 -67.22
N GLU A 409 43.12 46.64 -66.89
CA GLU A 409 42.31 47.49 -67.76
C GLU A 409 42.97 48.85 -68.01
N LYS A 410 43.65 49.41 -66.99
CA LYS A 410 44.42 50.64 -67.15
C LYS A 410 45.63 50.43 -68.08
N ARG A 411 46.40 49.35 -67.89
CA ARG A 411 47.49 48.95 -68.80
C ARG A 411 46.97 48.68 -70.22
N GLN A 412 45.79 48.09 -70.37
CA GLN A 412 45.14 47.88 -71.67
C GLN A 412 44.79 49.21 -72.35
N ASN A 413 44.21 50.17 -71.62
CA ASN A 413 43.94 51.52 -72.14
C ASN A 413 45.23 52.28 -72.49
N GLU A 414 46.30 52.14 -71.69
CA GLU A 414 47.62 52.72 -71.97
C GLU A 414 48.25 52.12 -73.23
N LEU A 415 48.18 50.79 -73.41
CA LEU A 415 48.57 50.10 -74.65
C LEU A 415 47.72 50.52 -75.85
N GLN A 416 46.41 50.67 -75.67
CA GLN A 416 45.48 51.05 -76.74
C GLN A 416 45.72 52.50 -77.20
N SER A 417 45.98 53.44 -76.28
CA SER A 417 46.41 54.81 -76.64
C SER A 417 47.83 54.85 -77.23
N MET A 418 48.70 53.91 -76.88
CA MET A 418 50.01 53.75 -77.53
C MET A 418 49.87 53.21 -78.96
N MET A 419 48.91 52.30 -79.21
CA MET A 419 48.55 51.80 -80.54
C MET A 419 47.93 52.90 -81.40
N GLU A 420 46.99 53.71 -80.90
CA GLU A 420 46.44 54.86 -81.65
C GLU A 420 47.54 55.82 -82.10
N ARG A 421 48.51 56.14 -81.22
CA ARG A 421 49.67 56.99 -81.58
C ARG A 421 50.61 56.33 -82.59
N LEU A 422 50.65 55.00 -82.65
CA LEU A 422 51.40 54.25 -83.67
C LEU A 422 50.65 54.19 -85.01
N GLU A 423 49.32 54.14 -85.02
CA GLU A 423 48.51 54.26 -86.26
C GLU A 423 48.48 55.71 -86.81
N GLU A 424 48.50 56.73 -85.94
CA GLU A 424 48.70 58.13 -86.36
C GLU A 424 50.13 58.40 -86.88
N SER A 425 51.11 57.57 -86.50
CA SER A 425 52.51 57.65 -86.96
C SER A 425 52.67 57.17 -88.41
N LYS A 426 52.23 58.00 -89.36
CA LYS A 426 52.39 57.80 -90.81
C LYS A 426 53.86 57.74 -91.24
N ASN A 427 54.47 56.55 -91.16
CA ASN A 427 55.44 55.95 -92.09
C ASN A 427 56.01 54.65 -91.49
N MET A 428 55.30 53.52 -91.67
CA MET A 428 55.75 52.17 -91.31
C MET A 428 55.46 51.20 -92.47
N GLU A 429 56.29 50.18 -92.67
CA GLU A 429 56.16 49.28 -93.83
C GLU A 429 55.22 48.09 -93.60
N ALA A 430 54.75 47.48 -94.70
CA ALA A 430 53.68 46.48 -94.69
C ALA A 430 53.98 45.20 -93.87
N ALA A 431 55.24 44.92 -93.54
CA ALA A 431 55.65 43.74 -92.78
C ALA A 431 55.28 43.81 -91.28
N GLU A 432 55.18 45.01 -90.69
CA GLU A 432 54.87 45.15 -89.26
C GLU A 432 53.36 45.08 -88.99
N ARG A 433 52.55 45.57 -89.94
CA ARG A 433 51.08 45.55 -89.85
C ARG A 433 50.52 44.13 -89.69
N GLN A 434 51.13 43.15 -90.36
CA GLN A 434 50.68 41.76 -90.34
C GLN A 434 50.95 41.06 -88.99
N LYS A 435 52.03 41.43 -88.27
CA LYS A 435 52.25 40.98 -86.89
C LYS A 435 51.23 41.57 -85.92
N LEU A 436 50.90 42.85 -86.10
CA LEU A 436 49.97 43.55 -85.23
C LEU A 436 48.56 42.93 -85.30
N GLU A 437 48.12 42.50 -86.49
CA GLU A 437 46.85 41.78 -86.69
C GLU A 437 46.81 40.42 -85.97
N GLU A 438 47.91 39.66 -85.95
CA GLU A 438 48.01 38.40 -85.19
C GLU A 438 48.00 38.63 -83.68
N GLU A 439 48.69 39.66 -83.18
CA GLU A 439 48.78 39.99 -81.75
C GLU A 439 47.44 40.55 -81.21
N ILE A 440 46.74 41.38 -81.99
CA ILE A 440 45.37 41.84 -81.69
C ILE A 440 44.41 40.64 -81.60
N ARG A 441 44.51 39.68 -82.52
CA ARG A 441 43.65 38.49 -82.52
C ARG A 441 43.88 37.61 -81.30
N ALA A 442 45.13 37.40 -80.90
CA ALA A 442 45.46 36.68 -79.66
C ALA A 442 44.87 37.36 -78.41
N LYS A 443 44.85 38.69 -78.37
CA LYS A 443 44.23 39.46 -77.26
C LYS A 443 42.70 39.39 -77.26
N GLN A 444 42.05 39.29 -78.42
CA GLN A 444 40.60 39.10 -78.49
C GLN A 444 40.14 37.74 -77.92
N GLU A 445 40.89 36.66 -78.15
CA GLU A 445 40.59 35.34 -77.57
C GLU A 445 40.81 35.31 -76.04
N GLU A 446 41.78 36.07 -75.52
CA GLU A 446 42.02 36.19 -74.08
C GLU A 446 40.89 36.92 -73.34
N VAL A 447 40.37 38.01 -73.90
CA VAL A 447 39.20 38.75 -73.36
C VAL A 447 37.95 37.86 -73.34
N LEU A 448 37.71 37.07 -74.40
CA LEU A 448 36.52 36.20 -74.48
C LEU A 448 36.52 35.11 -73.40
N ARG A 449 37.70 34.62 -73.00
CA ARG A 449 37.85 33.64 -71.91
C ARG A 449 37.56 34.25 -70.53
N ILE A 450 37.96 35.51 -70.31
CA ILE A 450 37.66 36.24 -69.07
C ILE A 450 36.15 36.50 -68.93
N GLN A 451 35.47 36.81 -70.04
CA GLN A 451 34.02 37.04 -70.05
C GLN A 451 33.24 35.83 -69.50
N GLN A 452 33.60 34.61 -69.90
CA GLN A 452 32.98 33.36 -69.44
C GLN A 452 33.24 33.07 -67.95
N GLU A 453 34.38 33.49 -67.40
CA GLU A 453 34.71 33.31 -65.99
C GLU A 453 33.92 34.26 -65.07
N VAL A 454 33.43 35.39 -65.59
CA VAL A 454 32.53 36.32 -64.87
C VAL A 454 31.11 35.75 -64.78
N GLU A 455 30.54 35.28 -65.91
CA GLU A 455 29.19 34.70 -65.93
C GLU A 455 29.05 33.48 -65.00
N ALA A 456 30.12 32.70 -64.84
CA ALA A 456 30.17 31.61 -63.86
C ALA A 456 29.97 32.10 -62.41
N LYS A 457 30.59 33.21 -62.01
CA LYS A 457 30.54 33.74 -60.63
C LYS A 457 29.23 34.49 -60.31
N ASP A 458 28.62 35.13 -61.30
CA ASP A 458 27.28 35.71 -61.16
C ASP A 458 26.21 34.63 -60.89
N SER A 459 26.39 33.43 -61.46
CA SER A 459 25.46 32.30 -61.24
C SER A 459 25.54 31.70 -59.83
N GLU A 460 26.74 31.66 -59.23
CA GLU A 460 26.93 31.17 -57.86
C GLU A 460 26.39 32.15 -56.81
N THR A 461 26.55 33.45 -57.06
CA THR A 461 26.08 34.54 -56.18
C THR A 461 24.56 34.50 -55.92
N LYS A 462 23.76 34.07 -56.91
CA LYS A 462 22.30 33.92 -56.73
C LYS A 462 21.92 32.80 -55.77
N ARG A 463 22.63 31.67 -55.75
CA ARG A 463 22.25 30.47 -54.97
C ARG A 463 22.26 30.74 -53.46
N LEU A 464 23.18 31.60 -53.00
CA LEU A 464 23.32 31.97 -51.59
C LEU A 464 22.22 32.92 -51.08
N GLN A 465 21.44 33.56 -51.97
CA GLN A 465 20.34 34.43 -51.55
C GLN A 465 19.08 33.65 -51.15
N GLU A 466 18.81 32.50 -51.78
CA GLU A 466 17.63 31.67 -51.54
C GLU A 466 17.70 30.87 -50.22
N GLU A 467 18.90 30.56 -49.73
CA GLU A 467 19.10 29.86 -48.46
C GLU A 467 18.77 30.76 -47.24
N VAL A 468 18.94 32.08 -47.36
CA VAL A 468 18.72 33.05 -46.27
C VAL A 468 17.23 33.28 -45.97
N GLU A 469 16.34 33.27 -46.97
CA GLU A 469 14.89 33.42 -46.73
C GLU A 469 14.29 32.22 -46.00
N ASN A 470 14.73 31.00 -46.34
CA ASN A 470 14.20 29.77 -45.77
C ASN A 470 14.47 29.62 -44.26
N ALA A 471 15.51 30.28 -43.74
CA ALA A 471 15.80 30.33 -42.31
C ALA A 471 14.71 31.07 -41.51
N ARG A 472 14.16 32.18 -42.04
CA ARG A 472 13.23 33.06 -41.30
C ARG A 472 11.87 32.43 -41.05
N ARG A 473 11.34 31.64 -42.00
CA ARG A 473 10.00 31.02 -41.88
C ARG A 473 9.88 30.01 -40.74
N LYS A 474 10.99 29.43 -40.25
CA LYS A 474 11.00 28.49 -39.13
C LYS A 474 10.94 29.13 -37.73
N GLU A 475 11.11 30.45 -37.62
CA GLU A 475 11.06 31.14 -36.33
C GLU A 475 9.61 31.33 -35.82
N GLU A 476 8.65 31.41 -36.74
CA GLU A 476 7.30 31.89 -36.45
C GLU A 476 6.32 30.77 -36.04
N GLU A 477 6.51 29.55 -36.54
CA GLU A 477 5.66 28.38 -36.23
C GLU A 477 5.79 27.90 -34.76
N LEU A 478 6.90 28.24 -34.07
CA LEU A 478 7.19 27.79 -32.71
C LEU A 478 6.51 28.61 -31.58
N LYS A 479 5.78 29.68 -31.92
CA LYS A 479 5.14 30.58 -30.93
C LYS A 479 3.68 30.28 -30.58
N GLN A 480 3.03 29.29 -31.20
CA GLN A 480 1.57 29.07 -31.07
C GLN A 480 1.13 27.74 -30.41
N LEU A 481 1.99 27.06 -29.64
CA LEU A 481 1.62 25.79 -28.97
C LEU A 481 1.80 25.77 -27.44
N GLN A 482 1.33 26.82 -26.75
CA GLN A 482 1.16 26.82 -25.29
C GLN A 482 -0.16 27.52 -24.89
N LEU A 483 -1.15 26.75 -24.40
CA LEU A 483 -2.09 27.10 -23.31
C LEU A 483 -3.14 26.00 -23.03
N ALA A 484 -3.65 25.99 -21.79
CA ALA A 484 -4.81 25.26 -21.24
C ALA A 484 -4.74 23.72 -20.96
N GLN A 485 -5.12 23.35 -19.73
CA GLN A 485 -5.36 21.99 -19.20
C GLN A 485 -6.40 22.06 -18.04
N ALA A 486 -6.97 20.90 -17.64
CA ALA A 486 -7.66 20.61 -16.35
C ALA A 486 -9.06 21.25 -16.07
N ALA A 487 -10.00 20.68 -15.29
CA ALA A 487 -10.19 19.31 -14.74
C ALA A 487 -11.65 19.03 -14.19
N LYS A 488 -11.85 17.84 -13.58
CA LYS A 488 -13.03 17.15 -12.94
C LYS A 488 -13.81 17.95 -11.85
N GLY A 489 -14.95 17.52 -11.25
CA GLY A 489 -15.88 16.35 -11.38
C GLY A 489 -16.83 16.13 -10.15
N HIS A 490 -17.75 15.12 -10.22
CA HIS A 490 -18.64 14.41 -9.22
C HIS A 490 -18.45 14.54 -7.67
N LEU A 491 -19.32 14.11 -6.69
CA LEU A 491 -20.73 13.61 -6.45
C LEU A 491 -20.94 13.48 -4.90
N GLU A 492 -22.13 13.05 -4.36
CA GLU A 492 -22.35 12.06 -3.24
C GLU A 492 -23.71 12.17 -2.45
N GLU A 493 -23.97 11.26 -1.48
CA GLU A 493 -25.28 10.88 -0.87
C GLU A 493 -25.33 10.91 0.70
N ASN A 494 -26.36 10.31 1.36
CA ASN A 494 -26.64 10.28 2.83
C ASN A 494 -26.94 8.84 3.36
N ASP A 495 -26.73 8.54 4.67
CA ASP A 495 -27.76 8.18 5.72
C ASP A 495 -27.14 7.58 7.05
N HIS A 496 -27.96 7.03 7.98
CA HIS A 496 -27.74 6.84 9.45
C HIS A 496 -27.43 5.39 10.02
N ASN A 497 -27.83 5.07 11.28
CA ASN A 497 -27.16 4.25 12.34
C ASN A 497 -27.76 2.79 12.56
N GLU A 498 -27.71 2.00 13.68
CA GLU A 498 -27.38 2.13 15.13
C GLU A 498 -27.30 0.74 15.91
N ASP A 499 -26.38 0.58 16.90
CA ASP A 499 -26.24 -0.31 18.14
C ASP A 499 -26.88 -1.75 18.27
N ASP A 500 -26.78 -2.62 19.33
CA ASP A 500 -26.24 -2.65 20.74
C ASP A 500 -25.85 -4.12 21.23
N GLU A 501 -25.51 -4.36 22.52
CA GLU A 501 -24.78 -5.54 23.11
C GLU A 501 -25.57 -6.69 23.86
N MET A 502 -24.86 -7.73 24.41
CA MET A 502 -24.92 -8.28 25.84
C MET A 502 -24.70 -9.83 26.11
N VAL A 503 -24.71 -10.25 27.42
CA VAL A 503 -23.97 -11.38 28.10
C VAL A 503 -24.70 -11.80 29.45
N ASN A 504 -24.62 -12.92 30.24
CA ASN A 504 -23.74 -14.12 30.56
C ASN A 504 -24.57 -15.33 31.22
N GLY A 505 -23.95 -16.39 31.82
CA GLY A 505 -24.62 -17.25 32.87
C GLY A 505 -24.06 -18.67 33.25
N ASP A 506 -24.12 -19.03 34.56
CA ASP A 506 -23.51 -20.16 35.35
C ASP A 506 -23.65 -21.64 34.85
N VAL A 507 -22.96 -22.59 35.52
CA VAL A 507 -22.36 -23.80 34.88
C VAL A 507 -22.60 -25.16 35.58
N SER A 508 -23.83 -25.65 35.49
CA SER A 508 -24.02 -27.03 34.99
C SER A 508 -24.62 -26.88 33.60
N LYS A 509 -23.77 -26.82 32.57
CA LYS A 509 -24.21 -26.44 31.23
C LYS A 509 -24.61 -27.68 30.43
N ASP A 510 -25.92 -27.85 30.27
CA ASP A 510 -26.44 -28.46 29.04
C ASP A 510 -26.07 -27.51 27.89
N LEU A 511 -25.36 -28.07 26.93
CA LEU A 511 -24.78 -27.37 25.80
C LEU A 511 -25.82 -27.33 24.67
N SER A 512 -25.81 -26.26 23.87
CA SER A 512 -26.75 -26.10 22.75
C SER A 512 -26.44 -27.09 21.63
N THR A 513 -27.30 -28.09 21.45
CA THR A 513 -27.14 -29.11 20.41
C THR A 513 -28.05 -28.84 19.21
N ASP A 514 -27.55 -29.07 17.99
CA ASP A 514 -28.34 -29.09 16.75
C ASP A 514 -27.96 -30.37 15.97
N GLU A 515 -28.97 -31.10 15.49
CA GLU A 515 -28.79 -32.39 14.81
C GLU A 515 -28.31 -32.25 13.36
N ASN A 516 -28.33 -31.04 12.80
CA ASN A 516 -27.96 -30.75 11.40
C ASN A 516 -26.50 -30.27 11.23
N ILE A 517 -25.68 -30.33 12.28
CA ILE A 517 -24.30 -29.82 12.25
C ILE A 517 -23.40 -30.71 11.40
N VAL A 518 -22.82 -30.13 10.36
CA VAL A 518 -21.63 -30.66 9.67
C VAL A 518 -20.38 -30.24 10.46
N ASP A 519 -19.48 -31.19 10.72
CA ASP A 519 -18.14 -30.91 11.27
C ASP A 519 -17.19 -30.54 10.13
N PRO A 520 -16.67 -29.29 10.05
CA PRO A 520 -15.78 -28.86 8.96
C PRO A 520 -14.45 -29.61 8.93
N ILE A 521 -14.09 -30.38 9.97
CA ILE A 521 -12.89 -31.21 10.00
C ILE A 521 -12.91 -32.31 8.92
N GLU A 522 -14.07 -32.72 8.38
CA GLU A 522 -14.11 -33.65 7.26
C GLU A 522 -13.50 -33.07 5.98
N ASP A 523 -13.86 -31.83 5.62
CA ASP A 523 -13.37 -31.16 4.41
C ASP A 523 -12.08 -30.36 4.62
N ARG A 524 -11.73 -30.02 5.86
CA ARG A 524 -10.55 -29.19 6.14
C ARG A 524 -9.23 -29.83 5.70
N ARG A 525 -8.41 -29.05 5.01
CA ARG A 525 -7.04 -29.37 4.58
C ARG A 525 -6.09 -28.27 5.04
N THR A 526 -4.83 -28.63 5.27
CA THR A 526 -3.78 -27.65 5.60
C THR A 526 -3.62 -26.61 4.47
N LEU A 527 -3.03 -25.46 4.77
CA LEU A 527 -2.62 -24.50 3.75
C LEU A 527 -1.52 -25.10 2.87
N ALA A 528 -0.62 -25.91 3.43
CA ALA A 528 0.46 -26.58 2.69
C ALA A 528 -0.07 -27.61 1.65
N GLU A 529 -1.21 -28.28 1.91
CA GLU A 529 -1.88 -29.13 0.92
C GLU A 529 -2.66 -28.35 -0.14
N ARG A 530 -2.99 -27.07 0.11
CA ARG A 530 -3.84 -26.24 -0.75
C ARG A 530 -3.07 -25.18 -1.54
N ASN A 531 -1.80 -24.95 -1.23
CA ASN A 531 -0.98 -23.88 -1.79
C ASN A 531 0.40 -24.42 -2.17
N GLU A 532 0.56 -24.74 -3.46
CA GLU A 532 1.80 -25.24 -4.07
C GLU A 532 3.02 -24.36 -3.75
N ARG A 533 2.87 -23.01 -3.79
CA ARG A 533 3.96 -22.08 -3.42
C ARG A 533 4.41 -22.29 -1.98
N LEU A 534 3.48 -22.50 -1.03
CA LEU A 534 3.84 -22.75 0.37
C LEU A 534 4.51 -24.12 0.53
N GLN A 535 4.02 -25.14 -0.20
CA GLN A 535 4.62 -26.47 -0.18
C GLN A 535 6.09 -26.42 -0.67
N ASP A 536 6.35 -25.74 -1.79
CA ASP A 536 7.70 -25.56 -2.34
C ASP A 536 8.60 -24.74 -1.42
N GLN A 537 8.09 -23.65 -0.82
CA GLN A 537 8.83 -22.85 0.16
C GLN A 537 9.29 -23.68 1.36
N LEU A 538 8.40 -24.52 1.92
CA LEU A 538 8.73 -25.42 3.03
C LEU A 538 9.69 -26.54 2.60
N LEU A 539 9.56 -27.09 1.40
CA LEU A 539 10.47 -28.11 0.85
C LEU A 539 11.88 -27.55 0.59
N ALA A 540 11.98 -26.34 0.05
CA ALA A 540 13.25 -25.64 -0.13
C ALA A 540 13.95 -25.39 1.22
N LEU A 541 13.24 -24.79 2.19
CA LEU A 541 13.76 -24.57 3.54
C LEU A 541 14.20 -25.87 4.23
N LYS A 542 13.42 -26.95 4.11
CA LYS A 542 13.77 -28.27 4.66
C LYS A 542 15.06 -28.83 4.04
N LYS A 543 15.29 -28.60 2.75
CA LYS A 543 16.50 -29.02 2.02
C LYS A 543 17.72 -28.19 2.41
N ASP A 544 17.56 -26.88 2.57
CA ASP A 544 18.67 -25.98 2.90
C ASP A 544 19.15 -26.20 4.34
N LEU A 545 18.21 -26.25 5.30
CA LEU A 545 18.51 -26.49 6.72
C LEU A 545 19.06 -27.90 7.00
N ALA A 546 18.76 -28.89 6.15
CA ALA A 546 19.32 -30.24 6.29
C ALA A 546 20.86 -30.28 6.22
N GLN A 547 21.50 -29.30 5.58
CA GLN A 547 22.96 -29.24 5.43
C GLN A 547 23.68 -28.82 6.72
N SER A 548 23.03 -28.03 7.58
CA SER A 548 23.60 -27.52 8.83
C SER A 548 23.09 -28.24 10.09
N ARG A 549 22.08 -29.11 9.95
CA ARG A 549 21.42 -29.85 11.05
C ARG A 549 22.41 -30.64 11.90
N ASP A 550 22.18 -30.63 13.22
CA ASP A 550 22.91 -31.43 14.21
C ASP A 550 21.96 -32.48 14.82
N GLU A 551 21.99 -33.70 14.26
CA GLU A 551 21.12 -34.81 14.70
C GLU A 551 21.28 -35.17 16.18
N THR A 552 22.42 -34.84 16.80
CA THR A 552 22.68 -35.12 18.23
C THR A 552 21.82 -34.28 19.17
N LYS A 553 21.28 -33.15 18.70
CA LYS A 553 20.50 -32.18 19.48
C LYS A 553 18.98 -32.30 19.25
N GLU A 554 18.56 -33.25 18.43
CA GLU A 554 17.16 -33.44 18.04
C GLU A 554 16.28 -33.85 19.23
N THR A 555 15.23 -33.07 19.52
CA THR A 555 14.36 -33.31 20.67
C THR A 555 13.35 -34.43 20.43
N ALA A 556 12.62 -34.83 21.49
CA ALA A 556 11.53 -35.79 21.37
C ALA A 556 10.43 -35.31 20.42
N MET A 557 10.07 -34.02 20.47
CA MET A 557 9.03 -33.46 19.59
C MET A 557 9.47 -33.41 18.12
N ASP A 558 10.75 -33.10 17.84
CA ASP A 558 11.28 -33.14 16.46
C ASP A 558 11.23 -34.57 15.88
N LYS A 559 11.45 -35.60 16.72
CA LYS A 559 11.34 -37.02 16.35
C LYS A 559 9.90 -37.43 16.05
N ILE A 560 8.96 -37.06 16.93
CA ILE A 560 7.52 -37.33 16.75
C ILE A 560 6.98 -36.64 15.49
N HIS A 561 7.26 -35.34 15.32
CA HIS A 561 6.82 -34.58 14.15
C HIS A 561 7.37 -35.17 12.85
N ARG A 562 8.67 -35.49 12.80
CA ARG A 562 9.29 -36.12 11.61
C ARG A 562 8.66 -37.48 11.30
N GLU A 563 8.31 -38.28 12.32
CA GLU A 563 7.62 -39.56 12.14
C GLU A 563 6.17 -39.39 11.64
N ASN A 564 5.44 -38.40 12.16
CA ASN A 564 4.10 -38.06 11.64
C ASN A 564 4.17 -37.65 10.16
N VAL A 565 5.09 -36.76 9.79
CA VAL A 565 5.33 -36.37 8.39
C VAL A 565 5.75 -37.56 7.53
N ARG A 566 6.61 -38.47 8.04
CA ARG A 566 7.00 -39.71 7.33
C ARG A 566 5.82 -40.66 7.09
N GLN A 567 4.83 -40.68 7.99
CA GLN A 567 3.57 -41.41 7.82
C GLN A 567 2.50 -40.65 7.02
N GLY A 568 2.82 -39.47 6.46
CA GLY A 568 1.87 -38.65 5.70
C GLY A 568 0.75 -38.02 6.55
N ARG A 569 0.95 -37.94 7.86
CA ARG A 569 0.00 -37.34 8.81
C ARG A 569 0.17 -35.82 8.88
N ASP A 570 -0.93 -35.15 9.14
CA ASP A 570 -1.05 -33.74 9.52
C ASP A 570 -2.15 -33.59 10.58
N LYS A 571 -2.35 -32.37 11.07
CA LYS A 571 -3.36 -32.03 12.08
C LYS A 571 -4.77 -32.52 11.71
N TYR A 572 -5.25 -32.27 10.50
CA TYR A 572 -6.63 -32.56 10.11
C TYR A 572 -6.84 -34.01 9.66
N LYS A 573 -5.86 -34.65 8.99
CA LYS A 573 -5.88 -36.11 8.77
C LYS A 573 -5.90 -36.86 10.10
N THR A 574 -5.09 -36.45 11.07
CA THR A 574 -5.05 -37.08 12.40
C THR A 574 -6.38 -36.88 13.13
N LEU A 575 -6.94 -35.67 13.15
CA LEU A 575 -8.25 -35.39 13.74
C LEU A 575 -9.38 -36.23 13.14
N ARG A 576 -9.42 -36.41 11.81
CA ARG A 576 -10.37 -37.32 11.15
C ARG A 576 -10.18 -38.78 11.59
N GLU A 577 -8.95 -39.27 11.62
CA GLU A 577 -8.65 -40.67 12.00
C GLU A 577 -9.14 -41.00 13.42
N ILE A 578 -8.83 -40.13 14.40
CA ILE A 578 -9.15 -40.36 15.81
C ILE A 578 -10.61 -40.11 16.18
N ARG A 579 -11.41 -39.54 15.27
CA ARG A 579 -12.87 -39.35 15.41
C ARG A 579 -13.66 -40.52 14.82
N LYS A 580 -13.03 -41.46 14.10
CA LYS A 580 -13.73 -42.59 13.45
C LYS A 580 -14.45 -43.52 14.44
N GLY A 581 -15.61 -43.99 14.01
CA GLY A 581 -16.48 -44.86 14.80
C GLY A 581 -17.32 -44.09 15.83
N ASN A 582 -18.31 -44.75 16.43
CA ASN A 582 -19.22 -44.10 17.36
C ASN A 582 -18.54 -43.66 18.67
N THR A 583 -19.16 -42.72 19.38
CA THR A 583 -18.65 -42.16 20.64
C THR A 583 -18.39 -43.24 21.68
N LYS A 584 -19.23 -44.29 21.75
CA LYS A 584 -19.01 -45.45 22.63
C LYS A 584 -17.65 -46.11 22.37
N ARG A 585 -17.32 -46.46 21.12
CA ARG A 585 -16.02 -47.07 20.78
C ARG A 585 -14.85 -46.21 21.28
N ARG A 586 -14.95 -44.89 21.13
CA ARG A 586 -13.89 -43.95 21.54
C ARG A 586 -13.78 -43.79 23.05
N VAL A 587 -14.88 -43.84 23.80
CA VAL A 587 -14.85 -43.93 25.28
C VAL A 587 -14.32 -45.29 25.76
N ASP A 588 -14.74 -46.39 25.13
CA ASP A 588 -14.23 -47.73 25.42
C ASP A 588 -12.73 -47.85 25.09
N GLN A 589 -12.21 -47.13 24.08
CA GLN A 589 -10.77 -47.01 23.81
C GLN A 589 -10.05 -46.20 24.91
N PHE A 590 -10.59 -45.08 25.36
CA PHE A 590 -9.98 -44.23 26.40
C PHE A 590 -9.79 -44.95 27.74
N GLU A 591 -10.78 -45.76 28.15
CA GLU A 591 -10.67 -46.60 29.36
C GLU A 591 -9.77 -47.84 29.15
N ASN A 592 -9.25 -48.05 27.94
CA ASN A 592 -8.31 -49.11 27.58
C ASN A 592 -6.89 -48.66 27.27
N MET A 593 -6.61 -47.35 27.32
CA MET A 593 -5.26 -46.80 27.49
C MET A 593 -4.73 -47.07 28.91
#